data_AF-A0A316BGP6-F1
#
_entry.id   AF-A0A316BGP6-F1
#
_cell.length_a   1.000
_cell.length_b   1.000
_cell.length_c   1.000
_cell.angle_alpha   90.00
_cell.angle_beta   90.00
_cell.angle_gamma   90.00
#
_symmetry.space_group_name_H-M   'P 1'
#
loop_
_entity.id
_entity.type
_entity.pdbx_description
1 polymer ?
#
loop_
_entity_poly.entity_id
_entity_poly.type
_entity_poly.pdbx_seq_one_letter_code
_entity_poly.pdbx_strand_id
1 'polypeptide(L)'
;MKKLLPILAIFALLFSGCKEEQIVPIDYEGVSYKGIRPVIALVDSSENKIAHVKKEINYKYPVLVGDTLSVQILEFEGDVYALDYYLNSGRFQGSAPILRGDYIEQTIRADSKIFIFNHDSFRRYERSDLEAYVRSFPEYRGGFPQEFLSLPFDKRVTGKVSIQTKFFMGIPSTFPVLVQGYQADGLQWNVARSWNVVEQDHFDQWAAGLKTVKPQGIYPQKDCIYFSPGEGIQGIASRLAGGRIVVIWGYLDWFDLERKFFTASDRIYEARF
;
A
#
# COMPACT_ATOMS: atom_id res chain seq x y z
N MET A 1 -52.41 -43.29 -18.76
CA MET A 1 -52.79 -41.92 -19.18
C MET A 1 -51.60 -41.00 -18.96
N LYS A 2 -51.18 -40.31 -20.02
CA LYS A 2 -50.08 -39.34 -20.08
C LYS A 2 -50.41 -38.08 -19.28
N LYS A 3 -49.44 -37.51 -18.56
CA LYS A 3 -49.17 -36.06 -18.56
C LYS A 3 -47.66 -35.80 -18.41
N LEU A 4 -47.15 -34.98 -19.32
CA LEU A 4 -45.80 -34.46 -19.44
C LEU A 4 -45.57 -33.27 -18.46
N LEU A 5 -44.31 -33.14 -18.00
CA LEU A 5 -43.43 -31.96 -17.77
C LEU A 5 -44.02 -30.51 -17.59
N PRO A 6 -43.30 -29.54 -16.96
CA PRO A 6 -41.84 -29.37 -17.03
C PRO A 6 -41.06 -28.83 -15.80
N ILE A 7 -39.76 -29.15 -15.80
CA ILE A 7 -38.57 -28.31 -15.61
C ILE A 7 -38.84 -26.85 -15.19
N LEU A 8 -38.45 -26.46 -13.97
CA LEU A 8 -37.83 -25.15 -13.66
C LEU A 8 -37.33 -25.12 -12.20
N ALA A 9 -36.03 -25.27 -11.98
CA ALA A 9 -35.36 -24.77 -10.77
C ALA A 9 -33.86 -24.58 -11.08
N ILE A 10 -33.63 -23.77 -12.11
CA ILE A 10 -32.35 -23.16 -12.44
C ILE A 10 -32.26 -21.88 -11.60
N PHE A 11 -31.11 -21.70 -10.93
CA PHE A 11 -30.60 -20.45 -10.33
C PHE A 11 -31.23 -20.00 -9.00
N ALA A 12 -30.64 -20.49 -7.90
CA ALA A 12 -30.58 -19.77 -6.62
C ALA A 12 -29.11 -19.69 -6.11
N LEU A 13 -28.18 -19.51 -7.05
CA LEU A 13 -26.74 -19.32 -6.81
C LEU A 13 -26.33 -18.05 -7.53
N LEU A 14 -26.81 -16.91 -7.06
CA LEU A 14 -26.35 -15.56 -7.41
C LEU A 14 -27.02 -14.62 -6.41
N PHE A 15 -26.21 -14.02 -5.54
CA PHE A 15 -26.44 -12.87 -4.65
C PHE A 15 -25.77 -13.10 -3.28
N SER A 16 -24.54 -13.60 -3.27
CA SER A 16 -23.56 -13.10 -2.30
C SER A 16 -23.20 -11.69 -2.76
N GLY A 17 -24.09 -10.73 -2.46
CA GLY A 17 -23.75 -9.32 -2.59
C GLY A 17 -22.54 -9.05 -1.71
N CYS A 18 -21.49 -8.46 -2.29
CA CYS A 18 -20.51 -7.72 -1.52
C CYS A 18 -21.30 -6.84 -0.55
N LYS A 19 -21.18 -7.10 0.76
CA LYS A 19 -21.59 -6.11 1.74
C LYS A 19 -20.71 -4.90 1.44
N GLU A 20 -21.31 -3.83 0.91
CA GLU A 20 -20.71 -2.51 1.02
C GLU A 20 -20.39 -2.33 2.50
N GLU A 21 -19.10 -2.22 2.80
CA GLU A 21 -18.60 -1.95 4.13
C GLU A 21 -19.24 -0.61 4.54
N GLN A 22 -20.23 -0.64 5.44
CA GLN A 22 -20.84 0.58 5.94
C GLN A 22 -19.75 1.37 6.66
N ILE A 23 -19.24 2.39 5.99
CA ILE A 23 -18.31 3.36 6.58
C ILE A 23 -19.08 4.05 7.70
N VAL A 24 -18.80 3.65 8.95
CA VAL A 24 -19.39 4.30 10.12
C VAL A 24 -18.73 5.68 10.21
N PRO A 25 -19.49 6.79 10.11
CA PRO A 25 -18.91 8.11 10.21
C PRO A 25 -18.23 8.27 11.57
N ILE A 26 -16.96 8.69 11.56
CA ILE A 26 -16.18 8.87 12.78
C ILE A 26 -16.70 10.10 13.52
N ASP A 27 -17.12 9.91 14.77
CA ASP A 27 -17.34 11.02 15.69
C ASP A 27 -15.98 11.55 16.18
N TYR A 28 -15.46 12.52 15.44
CA TYR A 28 -14.21 13.19 15.75
C TYR A 28 -14.29 14.07 17.01
N GLU A 29 -15.48 14.39 17.51
CA GLU A 29 -15.67 15.18 18.74
C GLU A 29 -15.66 14.30 20.00
N GLY A 30 -15.97 13.01 19.85
CA GLY A 30 -15.98 12.02 20.93
C GLY A 30 -14.63 11.40 21.28
N VAL A 31 -13.56 11.68 20.52
CA VAL A 31 -12.24 11.08 20.75
C VAL A 31 -11.58 11.71 21.97
N SER A 32 -11.12 10.88 22.91
CA SER A 32 -10.38 11.33 24.11
C SER A 32 -9.06 10.59 24.26
N TYR A 33 -8.06 11.27 24.84
CA TYR A 33 -6.80 10.66 25.22
C TYR A 33 -6.74 10.56 26.75
N LYS A 34 -6.72 9.33 27.29
CA LYS A 34 -6.74 9.05 28.74
C LYS A 34 -7.84 9.83 29.49
N GLY A 35 -9.03 9.96 28.88
CA GLY A 35 -10.17 10.69 29.45
C GLY A 35 -10.15 12.21 29.28
N ILE A 36 -9.11 12.76 28.63
CA ILE A 36 -8.98 14.20 28.33
C ILE A 36 -9.58 14.47 26.95
N ARG A 37 -10.48 15.46 26.88
CA ARG A 37 -11.03 15.93 25.60
C ARG A 37 -10.06 16.90 24.92
N PRO A 38 -9.92 16.84 23.60
CA PRO A 38 -9.05 17.73 22.87
C PRO A 38 -9.71 19.07 22.58
N VAL A 39 -8.88 20.06 22.27
CA VAL A 39 -9.26 21.16 21.38
C VAL A 39 -9.07 20.69 19.94
N ILE A 40 -10.10 20.83 19.11
CA ILE A 40 -10.15 20.26 17.75
C ILE A 40 -10.09 21.39 16.72
N ALA A 41 -9.24 21.21 15.71
CA ALA A 41 -9.27 22.00 14.48
C ALA A 41 -9.33 21.05 13.28
N LEU A 42 -10.30 21.26 12.39
CA LEU A 42 -10.51 20.48 11.17
C LEU A 42 -10.12 21.32 9.95
N VAL A 43 -9.33 20.73 9.04
CA VAL A 43 -8.91 21.35 7.78
C VAL A 43 -9.23 20.40 6.64
N ASP A 44 -10.14 20.81 5.76
CA ASP A 44 -10.59 19.99 4.63
C ASP A 44 -9.65 20.08 3.42
N SER A 45 -9.73 19.10 2.50
CA SER A 45 -8.79 18.91 1.38
C SER A 45 -8.54 20.13 0.50
N SER A 46 -9.51 21.05 0.38
CA SER A 46 -9.34 22.27 -0.44
C SER A 46 -8.22 23.18 0.06
N GLU A 47 -7.84 23.05 1.34
CA GLU A 47 -6.78 23.86 1.96
C GLU A 47 -5.47 23.08 2.15
N ASN A 48 -5.47 21.76 1.91
CA ASN A 48 -4.32 20.90 2.15
C ASN A 48 -3.33 20.91 0.97
N LYS A 49 -2.05 21.13 1.27
CA LYS A 49 -0.95 21.11 0.28
C LYS A 49 -0.43 19.70 -0.04
N ILE A 50 -0.87 18.69 0.70
CA ILE A 50 -0.40 17.31 0.59
C ILE A 50 -1.30 16.55 -0.38
N ALA A 51 -0.73 16.00 -1.45
CA ALA A 51 -1.47 15.26 -2.46
C ALA A 51 -2.21 14.05 -1.86
N HIS A 52 -3.44 13.80 -2.35
CA HIS A 52 -4.31 12.69 -1.95
C HIS A 52 -4.76 12.71 -0.48
N VAL A 53 -4.52 13.79 0.28
CA VAL A 53 -5.10 13.98 1.61
C VAL A 53 -6.52 14.53 1.45
N LYS A 54 -7.50 13.74 1.90
CA LYS A 54 -8.92 14.12 1.95
C LYS A 54 -9.21 15.04 3.13
N LYS A 55 -8.58 14.79 4.26
CA LYS A 55 -8.87 15.50 5.50
C LYS A 55 -7.64 15.57 6.40
N GLU A 56 -7.43 16.72 7.01
CA GLU A 56 -6.45 16.90 8.08
C GLU A 56 -7.19 17.27 9.37
N ILE A 57 -6.82 16.61 10.46
CA ILE A 57 -7.44 16.80 11.77
C ILE A 57 -6.33 17.07 12.77
N ASN A 58 -6.42 18.20 13.44
CA ASN A 58 -5.46 18.62 14.44
C ASN A 58 -6.13 18.64 15.80
N TYR A 59 -5.72 17.72 16.67
CA TYR A 59 -6.10 17.68 18.08
C TYR A 59 -4.98 18.24 18.95
N LYS A 60 -5.35 19.01 19.96
CA LYS A 60 -4.46 19.40 21.04
C LYS A 60 -5.04 18.98 22.38
N TYR A 61 -4.34 18.09 23.07
CA TYR A 61 -4.69 17.61 24.40
C TYR A 61 -3.82 18.34 25.43
N PRO A 62 -4.38 19.25 26.24
CA PRO A 62 -3.65 19.88 27.33
C PRO A 62 -3.53 18.89 28.49
N VAL A 63 -2.55 17.99 28.42
CA VAL A 63 -2.38 16.91 29.39
C VAL A 63 -1.93 17.47 30.73
N LEU A 64 -0.94 18.37 30.73
CA LEU A 64 -0.43 19.08 31.90
C LEU A 64 0.00 20.51 31.54
N VAL A 65 0.17 21.37 32.54
CA VAL A 65 0.71 22.72 32.33
C VAL A 65 2.13 22.61 31.73
N GLY A 66 2.31 23.13 30.52
CA GLY A 66 3.57 23.06 29.79
C GLY A 66 3.83 21.76 29.02
N ASP A 67 2.84 20.87 28.89
CA ASP A 67 2.93 19.63 28.10
C ASP A 67 1.62 19.40 27.34
N THR A 68 1.66 19.60 26.03
CA THR A 68 0.51 19.43 25.13
C THR A 68 0.81 18.31 24.15
N LEU A 69 -0.02 17.27 24.16
CA LEU A 69 0.01 16.28 23.09
C LEU A 69 -0.72 16.85 21.89
N SER A 70 0.02 17.13 20.82
CA SER A 70 -0.56 17.50 19.53
C SER A 70 -0.68 16.24 18.68
N VAL A 71 -1.88 15.94 18.21
CA VAL A 71 -2.14 14.81 17.30
C VAL A 71 -2.65 15.35 15.98
N GLN A 72 -1.86 15.18 14.93
CA GLN A 72 -2.29 15.43 13.56
C GLN A 72 -2.67 14.10 12.92
N ILE A 73 -3.87 14.04 12.33
CA ILE A 73 -4.35 12.89 11.56
C ILE A 73 -4.47 13.32 10.12
N LEU A 74 -3.70 12.67 9.26
CA LEU A 74 -3.79 12.82 7.81
C LEU A 74 -4.60 11.65 7.27
N GLU A 75 -5.80 11.92 6.76
CA GLU A 75 -6.66 10.93 6.12
C GLU A 75 -6.52 11.03 4.60
N PHE A 76 -6.05 9.94 3.99
CA PHE A 76 -5.78 9.86 2.56
C PHE A 76 -6.95 9.25 1.79
N GLU A 77 -6.93 9.43 0.47
CA GLU A 77 -7.93 8.85 -0.44
C GLU A 77 -8.02 7.33 -0.34
N GLY A 78 -6.92 6.66 0.02
CA GLY A 78 -6.82 5.23 0.27
C GLY A 78 -5.48 4.85 0.91
N ASP A 79 -5.39 3.60 1.39
CA ASP A 79 -4.23 3.04 2.08
C ASP A 79 -2.93 3.20 1.28
N VAL A 80 -2.98 2.97 -0.03
CA VAL A 80 -1.82 3.10 -0.91
C VAL A 80 -1.17 4.48 -0.90
N TYR A 81 -1.97 5.55 -0.82
CA TYR A 81 -1.48 6.92 -0.82
C TYR A 81 -0.93 7.31 0.55
N ALA A 82 -1.57 6.83 1.62
CA ALA A 82 -1.03 6.97 2.97
C ALA A 82 0.34 6.27 3.06
N LEU A 83 0.47 5.05 2.53
CA LEU A 83 1.72 4.32 2.56
C LEU A 83 2.79 4.93 1.64
N ASP A 84 2.42 5.44 0.47
CA ASP A 84 3.32 6.20 -0.41
C ASP A 84 3.88 7.44 0.29
N TYR A 85 3.01 8.28 0.86
CA TYR A 85 3.44 9.43 1.65
C TYR A 85 4.29 9.00 2.86
N TYR A 86 3.92 7.92 3.53
CA TYR A 86 4.63 7.42 4.70
C TYR A 86 6.07 7.00 4.36
N LEU A 87 6.26 6.21 3.31
CA LEU A 87 7.58 5.75 2.86
C LEU A 87 8.49 6.90 2.40
N ASN A 88 7.92 8.00 1.89
CA ASN A 88 8.67 9.11 1.31
C ASN A 88 8.82 10.35 2.23
N SER A 89 8.04 10.45 3.30
CA SER A 89 8.06 11.62 4.20
C SER A 89 9.21 11.61 5.21
N GLY A 90 10.03 10.55 5.24
CA GLY A 90 11.06 10.36 6.26
C GLY A 90 10.49 10.15 7.67
N ARG A 91 9.19 9.83 7.77
CA ARG A 91 8.52 9.46 9.01
C ARG A 91 8.87 8.03 9.38
N PHE A 92 9.11 7.78 10.66
CA PHE A 92 9.70 6.52 11.12
C PHE A 92 8.69 5.68 11.89
N GLN A 93 8.60 4.39 11.57
CA GLN A 93 7.81 3.39 12.32
C GLN A 93 8.62 2.81 13.48
N GLY A 94 9.38 3.66 14.15
CA GLY A 94 10.22 3.25 15.26
C GLY A 94 9.42 3.00 16.52
N SER A 95 9.85 2.01 17.30
CA SER A 95 9.54 1.99 18.73
C SER A 95 10.06 3.25 19.43
N ALA A 96 11.20 3.77 18.97
CA ALA A 96 11.81 4.97 19.50
C ALA A 96 11.24 6.25 18.85
N PRO A 97 10.89 7.26 19.64
CA PRO A 97 10.51 8.56 19.13
C PRO A 97 11.72 9.32 18.52
N ILE A 98 11.44 10.30 17.64
CA ILE A 98 12.47 11.10 16.96
C ILE A 98 12.39 12.56 17.41
N LEU A 99 13.52 13.18 17.73
CA LEU A 99 13.60 14.62 17.97
C LEU A 99 13.49 15.37 16.63
N ARG A 100 12.45 16.20 16.48
CA ARG A 100 12.16 17.01 15.29
C ARG A 100 12.12 18.49 15.70
N GLY A 101 13.27 19.16 15.65
CA GLY A 101 13.38 20.52 16.16
C GLY A 101 13.22 20.53 17.68
N ASP A 102 12.20 21.24 18.17
CA ASP A 102 11.96 21.44 19.61
C ASP A 102 11.00 20.41 20.23
N TYR A 103 10.41 19.53 19.42
CA TYR A 103 9.47 18.52 19.88
C TYR A 103 9.90 17.11 19.48
N ILE A 104 9.30 16.15 20.15
CA ILE A 104 9.43 14.72 19.91
C ILE A 104 8.27 14.29 19.03
N GLU A 105 8.58 13.62 17.92
CA GLU A 105 7.61 13.09 16.97
C GLU A 105 7.55 11.55 17.04
N GLN A 106 6.33 11.03 17.10
CA GLN A 106 6.03 9.61 16.85
C GLN A 106 4.97 9.52 15.77
N THR A 107 5.11 8.53 14.87
CA THR A 107 4.13 8.32 13.81
C THR A 107 3.61 6.89 13.82
N ILE A 108 2.29 6.76 13.70
CA ILE A 108 1.60 5.48 13.58
C ILE A 108 0.70 5.57 12.35
N ARG A 109 0.89 4.63 11.41
CA ARG A 109 0.01 4.46 10.25
C ARG A 109 -1.06 3.42 10.59
N ALA A 110 -2.30 3.69 10.22
CA ALA A 110 -3.41 2.74 10.25
C ALA A 110 -4.21 2.90 8.95
N ASP A 111 -4.06 1.95 8.03
CA ASP A 111 -4.62 2.00 6.68
C ASP A 111 -4.38 3.35 5.97
N SER A 112 -5.48 4.01 5.56
CA SER A 112 -5.48 5.31 4.89
C SER A 112 -5.17 6.49 5.81
N LYS A 113 -4.92 6.27 7.10
CA LYS A 113 -4.70 7.31 8.10
C LYS A 113 -3.26 7.28 8.63
N ILE A 114 -2.66 8.45 8.77
CA ILE A 114 -1.38 8.62 9.43
C ILE A 114 -1.58 9.53 10.64
N PHE A 115 -1.27 8.99 11.82
CA PHE A 115 -1.31 9.69 13.09
C PHE A 115 0.10 10.17 13.43
N ILE A 116 0.26 11.49 13.57
CA ILE A 116 1.51 12.15 13.91
C ILE A 116 1.31 12.76 15.30
N PHE A 117 2.11 12.29 16.25
CA PHE A 117 2.09 12.71 17.64
C PHE A 117 3.30 13.58 17.90
N ASN A 118 3.07 14.84 18.27
CA ASN A 118 4.10 15.78 18.68
C ASN A 118 3.92 16.12 20.15
N HIS A 119 5.00 16.02 20.92
CA HIS A 119 5.02 16.29 22.36
C HIS A 119 6.42 16.69 22.83
N ASP A 120 6.50 17.27 24.03
CA ASP A 120 7.76 17.84 24.54
C ASP A 120 8.50 16.89 25.52
N SER A 121 7.93 15.72 25.85
CA SER A 121 8.43 14.86 26.94
C SER A 121 8.57 13.38 26.59
N PHE A 122 9.81 12.89 26.66
CA PHE A 122 10.18 11.48 26.41
C PHE A 122 9.49 10.46 27.35
N ARG A 123 9.07 10.86 28.56
CA ARG A 123 8.69 9.93 29.64
C ARG A 123 7.18 9.66 29.78
N ARG A 124 6.34 10.27 28.94
CA ARG A 124 4.87 10.29 29.16
C ARG A 124 4.02 9.67 28.07
N TYR A 125 4.54 9.62 26.84
CA TYR A 125 3.81 9.13 25.68
C TYR A 125 4.47 7.85 25.17
N GLU A 126 4.22 6.76 25.90
CA GLU A 126 4.69 5.45 25.46
C GLU A 126 3.99 5.04 24.16
N ARG A 127 4.72 4.32 23.30
CA ARG A 127 4.16 3.88 22.02
C ARG A 127 2.91 3.02 22.20
N SER A 128 2.85 2.20 23.24
CA SER A 128 1.67 1.39 23.62
C SER A 128 0.43 2.24 23.86
N ASP A 129 0.56 3.37 24.56
CA ASP A 129 -0.53 4.30 24.83
C ASP A 129 -1.00 4.99 23.54
N LEU A 130 -0.06 5.40 22.69
CA LEU A 130 -0.38 6.01 21.39
C LEU A 130 -1.05 4.99 20.45
N GLU A 131 -0.60 3.74 20.44
CA GLU A 131 -1.24 2.66 19.69
C GLU A 131 -2.66 2.36 20.22
N ALA A 132 -2.88 2.41 21.54
CA ALA A 132 -4.21 2.28 22.12
C ALA A 132 -5.15 3.42 21.70
N TYR A 133 -4.63 4.65 21.65
CA TYR A 133 -5.36 5.80 21.10
C TYR A 133 -5.70 5.60 19.62
N VAL A 134 -4.75 5.15 18.79
CA VAL A 134 -5.03 4.89 17.37
C VAL A 134 -6.10 3.80 17.20
N ARG A 135 -6.07 2.76 18.03
CA ARG A 135 -7.07 1.68 18.03
C ARG A 135 -8.49 2.12 18.43
N SER A 136 -8.65 3.28 19.08
CA SER A 136 -9.99 3.80 19.38
C SER A 136 -10.67 4.42 18.16
N PHE A 137 -9.94 4.66 17.07
CA PHE A 137 -10.54 5.07 15.81
C PHE A 137 -11.15 3.85 15.11
N PRO A 138 -12.37 3.98 14.54
CA PRO A 138 -12.97 2.93 13.75
C PRO A 138 -12.09 2.59 12.54
N GLU A 139 -12.19 1.34 12.08
CA GLU A 139 -11.44 0.81 10.93
C GLU A 139 -9.91 0.76 11.14
N TYR A 140 -9.42 0.63 12.37
CA TYR A 140 -8.01 0.37 12.60
C TYR A 140 -7.59 -1.00 12.04
N ARG A 141 -6.73 -1.01 11.02
CA ARG A 141 -5.81 -2.14 10.77
C ARG A 141 -4.37 -1.67 10.90
N GLY A 142 -3.67 -2.26 11.87
CA GLY A 142 -2.23 -2.10 12.04
C GLY A 142 -1.44 -3.07 11.16
N GLY A 143 -0.20 -2.72 10.85
CA GLY A 143 0.75 -3.60 10.16
C GLY A 143 1.00 -3.23 8.70
N PHE A 144 1.69 -4.12 8.00
CA PHE A 144 1.86 -3.99 6.56
C PHE A 144 0.61 -4.47 5.83
N PRO A 145 0.21 -3.81 4.72
CA PRO A 145 -0.88 -4.27 3.88
C PRO A 145 -0.64 -5.71 3.39
N GLN A 146 -1.71 -6.46 3.11
CA GLN A 146 -1.62 -7.83 2.59
C GLN A 146 -0.80 -7.88 1.27
N GLU A 147 -0.78 -6.79 0.52
CA GLU A 147 0.07 -6.56 -0.66
C GLU A 147 1.55 -6.85 -0.40
N PHE A 148 2.04 -6.49 0.80
CA PHE A 148 3.43 -6.76 1.20
C PHE A 148 3.66 -8.22 1.56
N LEU A 149 2.62 -8.91 2.03
CA LEU A 149 2.70 -10.32 2.42
C LEU A 149 2.76 -11.24 1.20
N SER A 150 2.21 -10.83 0.05
CA SER A 150 2.27 -11.63 -1.18
C SER A 150 3.66 -11.68 -1.82
N LEU A 151 4.55 -10.75 -1.46
CA LEU A 151 5.90 -10.70 -1.99
C LEU A 151 6.85 -11.53 -1.10
N PRO A 152 7.85 -12.24 -1.65
CA PRO A 152 8.81 -13.00 -0.84
C PRO A 152 9.48 -12.13 0.23
N PHE A 153 9.61 -12.61 1.47
CA PHE A 153 10.33 -11.87 2.53
C PHE A 153 11.84 -12.11 2.50
N ASP A 154 12.23 -13.29 2.02
CA ASP A 154 13.63 -13.68 1.95
C ASP A 154 14.40 -12.80 0.98
N LYS A 155 15.63 -12.44 1.34
CA LYS A 155 16.57 -11.68 0.50
C LYS A 155 16.13 -10.25 0.15
N ARG A 156 15.11 -9.70 0.83
CA ARG A 156 14.74 -8.29 0.72
C ARG A 156 15.91 -7.40 1.15
N VAL A 157 16.10 -6.30 0.42
CA VAL A 157 17.05 -5.26 0.82
C VAL A 157 16.31 -4.21 1.63
N THR A 158 16.78 -3.94 2.85
CA THR A 158 16.22 -2.89 3.71
C THR A 158 16.30 -1.53 3.01
N GLY A 159 15.20 -0.77 3.06
CA GLY A 159 15.11 0.55 2.42
C GLY A 159 14.92 0.51 0.89
N LYS A 160 14.80 -0.67 0.27
CA LYS A 160 14.47 -0.82 -1.17
C LYS A 160 12.98 -1.16 -1.38
N VAL A 161 12.11 -0.45 -0.67
CA VAL A 161 10.66 -0.54 -0.85
C VAL A 161 10.14 0.81 -1.29
N SER A 162 9.26 0.83 -2.28
CA SER A 162 8.56 2.04 -2.68
C SER A 162 7.16 1.73 -3.20
N ILE A 163 6.31 2.74 -3.15
CA ILE A 163 5.03 2.73 -3.85
C ILE A 163 5.12 3.76 -4.97
N GLN A 164 4.65 3.38 -6.14
CA GLN A 164 4.67 4.18 -7.35
C GLN A 164 3.23 4.46 -7.75
N THR A 165 2.75 5.67 -7.48
CA THR A 165 1.35 6.10 -7.67
C THR A 165 1.11 6.86 -8.98
N LYS A 166 2.16 7.48 -9.54
CA LYS A 166 2.06 8.36 -10.73
C LYS A 166 2.86 7.86 -11.92
N PHE A 167 4.06 7.36 -11.67
CA PHE A 167 4.97 6.82 -12.68
C PHE A 167 5.45 5.48 -12.20
N PHE A 168 5.32 4.46 -13.04
CA PHE A 168 5.88 3.14 -12.79
C PHE A 168 7.01 2.86 -13.78
N MET A 169 8.23 2.65 -13.26
CA MET A 169 9.46 2.51 -14.06
C MET A 169 9.74 3.72 -14.97
N GLY A 170 9.38 4.92 -14.51
CA GLY A 170 9.54 6.17 -15.27
C GLY A 170 8.47 6.41 -16.34
N ILE A 171 7.54 5.47 -16.53
CA ILE A 171 6.42 5.58 -17.47
C ILE A 171 5.16 5.99 -16.69
N PRO A 172 4.34 6.94 -17.17
CA PRO A 172 3.07 7.27 -16.52
C PRO A 172 2.24 6.02 -16.23
N SER A 173 1.74 5.90 -15.01
CA SER A 173 0.87 4.81 -14.58
C SER A 173 -0.39 5.36 -13.95
N THR A 174 -1.52 4.76 -14.28
CA THR A 174 -2.84 5.08 -13.69
C THR A 174 -3.21 4.15 -12.54
N PHE A 175 -2.39 3.13 -12.29
CA PHE A 175 -2.55 2.19 -11.20
C PHE A 175 -1.36 2.28 -10.24
N PRO A 176 -1.59 2.26 -8.92
CA PRO A 176 -0.51 2.22 -7.95
C PRO A 176 0.20 0.87 -7.96
N VAL A 177 1.52 0.90 -7.76
CA VAL A 177 2.38 -0.28 -7.78
C VAL A 177 3.27 -0.32 -6.54
N LEU A 178 3.28 -1.45 -5.85
CA LEU A 178 4.25 -1.73 -4.80
C LEU A 178 5.51 -2.33 -5.43
N VAL A 179 6.68 -1.80 -5.09
CA VAL A 179 7.99 -2.28 -5.54
C VAL A 179 8.84 -2.71 -4.35
N GLN A 180 9.46 -3.87 -4.45
CA GLN A 180 10.38 -4.43 -3.47
C GLN A 180 11.68 -4.87 -4.16
N GLY A 181 12.81 -4.38 -3.66
CA GLY A 181 14.15 -4.77 -4.09
C GLY A 181 14.70 -5.96 -3.29
N TYR A 182 15.48 -6.79 -3.98
CA TYR A 182 16.09 -8.01 -3.47
C TYR A 182 17.57 -8.11 -3.89
N GLN A 183 18.34 -8.82 -3.07
CA GLN A 183 19.73 -9.13 -3.37
C GLN A 183 20.12 -10.50 -2.83
N ALA A 184 20.65 -11.37 -3.69
CA ALA A 184 21.18 -12.68 -3.33
C ALA A 184 22.23 -13.12 -4.35
N ASP A 185 23.26 -13.83 -3.89
CA ASP A 185 24.27 -14.48 -4.75
C ASP A 185 24.95 -13.53 -5.74
N GLY A 186 25.16 -12.27 -5.33
CA GLY A 186 25.73 -11.21 -6.17
C GLY A 186 24.76 -10.58 -7.18
N LEU A 187 23.52 -11.07 -7.27
CA LEU A 187 22.48 -10.57 -8.16
C LEU A 187 21.54 -9.60 -7.43
N GLN A 188 21.05 -8.61 -8.17
CA GLN A 188 20.06 -7.65 -7.68
C GLN A 188 18.88 -7.58 -8.65
N TRP A 189 17.67 -7.61 -8.08
CA TRP A 189 16.43 -7.50 -8.83
C TRP A 189 15.34 -6.83 -8.00
N ASN A 190 14.30 -6.40 -8.69
CA ASN A 190 13.10 -5.86 -8.08
C ASN A 190 11.90 -6.69 -8.52
N VAL A 191 10.92 -6.79 -7.63
CA VAL A 191 9.61 -7.34 -7.92
C VAL A 191 8.60 -6.25 -7.64
N ALA A 192 7.64 -6.11 -8.54
CA ALA A 192 6.53 -5.20 -8.38
C ALA A 192 5.19 -5.92 -8.56
N ARG A 193 4.19 -5.45 -7.81
CA ARG A 193 2.79 -5.84 -8.01
C ARG A 193 1.86 -4.64 -8.00
N SER A 194 0.77 -4.70 -8.77
CA SER A 194 -0.27 -3.68 -8.67
C SER A 194 -0.97 -3.74 -7.30
N TRP A 195 -1.30 -2.55 -6.78
CA TRP A 195 -2.02 -2.39 -5.52
C TRP A 195 -3.48 -2.85 -5.61
N ASN A 196 -4.11 -2.70 -6.77
CA ASN A 196 -5.46 -3.17 -7.06
C ASN A 196 -5.46 -4.11 -8.28
N VAL A 197 -6.63 -4.69 -8.56
CA VAL A 197 -6.92 -5.24 -9.89
C VAL A 197 -6.87 -4.09 -10.90
N VAL A 198 -6.27 -4.34 -12.05
CA VAL A 198 -6.07 -3.38 -13.13
C VAL A 198 -6.77 -3.91 -14.36
N GLU A 199 -7.50 -3.05 -15.06
CA GLU A 199 -8.12 -3.42 -16.34
C GLU A 199 -7.08 -3.55 -17.45
N GLN A 200 -7.41 -4.34 -18.47
CA GLN A 200 -6.50 -4.61 -19.58
C GLN A 200 -6.02 -3.32 -20.25
N ASP A 201 -6.93 -2.38 -20.52
CA ASP A 201 -6.61 -1.12 -21.19
C ASP A 201 -5.58 -0.29 -20.41
N HIS A 202 -5.68 -0.23 -19.08
CA HIS A 202 -4.73 0.49 -18.23
C HIS A 202 -3.35 -0.18 -18.23
N PHE A 203 -3.31 -1.51 -18.24
CA PHE A 203 -2.06 -2.26 -18.37
C PHE A 203 -1.41 -2.02 -19.74
N ASP A 204 -2.18 -2.11 -20.82
CA ASP A 204 -1.70 -1.95 -22.20
C ASP A 204 -1.18 -0.52 -22.44
N GLN A 205 -1.85 0.50 -21.89
CA GLN A 205 -1.39 1.89 -21.93
C GLN A 205 -0.02 2.08 -21.29
N TRP A 206 0.19 1.51 -20.09
CA TRP A 206 1.51 1.57 -19.44
C TRP A 206 2.54 0.75 -20.21
N ALA A 207 2.17 -0.46 -20.65
CA ALA A 207 3.05 -1.38 -21.35
C ALA A 207 3.56 -0.83 -22.69
N ALA A 208 2.76 -0.02 -23.38
CA ALA A 208 3.16 0.66 -24.61
C ALA A 208 4.37 1.60 -24.43
N GLY A 209 4.64 2.06 -23.21
CA GLY A 209 5.82 2.86 -22.89
C GLY A 209 7.10 2.06 -22.70
N LEU A 210 7.04 0.72 -22.64
CA LEU A 210 8.19 -0.13 -22.38
C LEU A 210 9.02 -0.34 -23.65
N LYS A 211 10.35 -0.38 -23.49
CA LYS A 211 11.28 -0.84 -24.53
C LYS A 211 11.26 -2.37 -24.60
N THR A 212 10.37 -2.91 -25.43
CA THR A 212 10.22 -4.35 -25.61
C THR A 212 11.43 -4.97 -26.32
N VAL A 213 11.76 -6.21 -25.95
CA VAL A 213 12.90 -6.96 -26.51
C VAL A 213 12.52 -8.42 -26.69
N LYS A 214 13.23 -9.12 -27.57
CA LYS A 214 13.11 -10.58 -27.69
C LYS A 214 14.12 -11.24 -26.72
N PRO A 215 13.66 -12.06 -25.76
CA PRO A 215 14.57 -12.71 -24.84
C PRO A 215 15.41 -13.78 -25.55
N GLN A 216 16.59 -14.06 -25.03
CA GLN A 216 17.54 -15.04 -25.57
C GLN A 216 17.65 -16.24 -24.64
N GLY A 217 17.69 -17.45 -25.21
CA GLY A 217 17.89 -18.68 -24.43
C GLY A 217 16.64 -19.22 -23.71
N ILE A 218 15.50 -18.53 -23.81
CA ILE A 218 14.20 -18.99 -23.26
C ILE A 218 13.12 -18.95 -24.33
N TYR A 219 12.02 -19.68 -24.10
CA TYR A 219 10.83 -19.62 -24.96
C TYR A 219 9.87 -18.54 -24.44
N PRO A 220 9.63 -17.45 -25.19
CA PRO A 220 8.76 -16.37 -24.73
C PRO A 220 7.32 -16.85 -24.50
N GLN A 221 6.76 -16.55 -23.33
CA GLN A 221 5.34 -16.77 -23.06
C GLN A 221 4.48 -15.69 -23.72
N LYS A 222 3.31 -16.09 -24.22
CA LYS A 222 2.40 -15.20 -24.96
C LYS A 222 1.84 -14.06 -24.11
N ASP A 223 1.57 -14.32 -22.84
CA ASP A 223 0.96 -13.35 -21.93
C ASP A 223 1.99 -12.51 -21.16
N CYS A 224 3.26 -12.59 -21.58
CA CYS A 224 4.38 -11.88 -20.96
C CYS A 224 4.98 -10.84 -21.91
N ILE A 225 5.29 -9.69 -21.35
CA ILE A 225 6.03 -8.62 -22.02
C ILE A 225 7.47 -8.70 -21.53
N TYR A 226 8.39 -8.92 -22.46
CA TYR A 226 9.82 -8.92 -22.21
C TYR A 226 10.37 -7.55 -22.61
N PHE A 227 11.09 -6.89 -21.71
CA PHE A 227 11.54 -5.51 -21.91
C PHE A 227 12.94 -5.26 -21.31
N SER A 228 13.55 -4.14 -21.68
CA SER A 228 14.84 -3.69 -21.14
C SER A 228 14.71 -2.27 -20.60
N PRO A 229 14.64 -2.08 -19.26
CA PRO A 229 14.47 -0.76 -18.66
C PRO A 229 15.77 0.06 -18.62
N GLY A 230 16.91 -0.55 -18.91
CA GLY A 230 18.22 0.09 -18.88
C GLY A 230 19.31 -0.86 -19.37
N GLU A 231 20.52 -0.32 -19.54
CA GLU A 231 21.67 -1.10 -20.00
C GLU A 231 21.99 -2.24 -19.02
N GLY A 232 22.08 -3.48 -19.55
CA GLY A 232 22.33 -4.68 -18.74
C GLY A 232 21.17 -5.15 -17.86
N ILE A 233 20.02 -4.46 -17.90
CA ILE A 233 18.84 -4.81 -17.11
C ILE A 233 17.78 -5.43 -18.04
N GLN A 234 17.21 -6.53 -17.57
CA GLN A 234 16.14 -7.26 -18.24
C GLN A 234 14.90 -7.24 -17.37
N GLY A 235 13.72 -7.28 -18.00
CA GLY A 235 12.44 -7.28 -17.30
C GLY A 235 11.38 -8.15 -17.96
N ILE A 236 10.49 -8.71 -17.14
CA ILE A 236 9.29 -9.43 -17.55
C ILE A 236 8.10 -8.81 -16.81
N ALA A 237 7.04 -8.50 -17.55
CA ALA A 237 5.77 -8.01 -17.02
C ALA A 237 4.60 -8.87 -17.52
N SER A 238 3.58 -9.04 -16.68
CA SER A 238 2.29 -9.60 -17.12
C SER A 238 1.15 -9.05 -16.29
N ARG A 239 -0.04 -9.03 -16.89
CA ARG A 239 -1.30 -8.94 -16.19
C ARG A 239 -1.84 -10.35 -16.01
N LEU A 240 -1.80 -10.84 -14.77
CA LEU A 240 -2.29 -12.17 -14.41
C LEU A 240 -3.79 -12.30 -14.70
N ALA A 241 -4.29 -13.52 -14.85
CA ALA A 241 -5.69 -13.79 -15.21
C ALA A 241 -6.73 -13.08 -14.33
N GLY A 242 -6.41 -12.83 -13.06
CA GLY A 242 -7.30 -12.11 -12.17
C GLY A 242 -7.12 -10.57 -12.17
N GLY A 243 -6.31 -10.04 -13.08
CA GLY A 243 -6.07 -8.62 -13.32
C GLY A 243 -5.02 -7.95 -12.42
N ARG A 244 -4.26 -8.71 -11.63
CA ARG A 244 -3.09 -8.14 -10.91
C ARG A 244 -1.91 -8.07 -11.87
N ILE A 245 -1.17 -6.98 -11.82
CA ILE A 245 0.08 -6.83 -12.58
C ILE A 245 1.22 -7.36 -11.73
N VAL A 246 2.12 -8.09 -12.35
CA VAL A 246 3.41 -8.52 -11.79
C VAL A 246 4.51 -8.11 -12.74
N VAL A 247 5.59 -7.56 -12.19
CA VAL A 247 6.77 -7.19 -12.96
C VAL A 247 8.02 -7.57 -12.18
N ILE A 248 8.98 -8.18 -12.86
CA ILE A 248 10.33 -8.37 -12.32
C ILE A 248 11.33 -7.76 -13.26
N TRP A 249 12.34 -7.07 -12.72
CA TRP A 249 13.48 -6.60 -13.48
C TRP A 249 14.75 -6.57 -12.64
N GLY A 250 15.90 -6.72 -13.28
CA GLY A 250 17.18 -6.69 -12.60
C GLY A 250 18.36 -7.04 -13.51
N TYR A 251 19.55 -7.07 -12.90
CA TYR A 251 20.75 -7.60 -13.52
C TYR A 251 20.73 -9.12 -13.45
N LEU A 252 19.85 -9.72 -14.24
CA LEU A 252 19.62 -11.15 -14.34
C LEU A 252 19.74 -11.56 -15.80
N ASP A 253 20.18 -12.79 -16.04
CA ASP A 253 19.95 -13.41 -17.35
C ASP A 253 18.47 -13.80 -17.52
N TRP A 254 18.08 -14.13 -18.75
CA TRP A 254 16.69 -14.41 -19.07
C TRP A 254 16.15 -15.64 -18.34
N PHE A 255 17.00 -16.63 -18.05
CA PHE A 255 16.61 -17.87 -17.38
C PHE A 255 16.30 -17.62 -15.89
N ASP A 256 17.19 -16.91 -15.20
CA ASP A 256 16.99 -16.52 -13.81
C ASP A 256 15.82 -15.56 -13.65
N LEU A 257 15.66 -14.62 -14.59
CA LEU A 257 14.55 -13.67 -14.60
C LEU A 257 13.21 -14.39 -14.76
N GLU A 258 13.12 -15.33 -15.69
CA GLU A 258 11.91 -16.13 -15.95
C GLU A 258 11.51 -16.97 -14.72
N ARG A 259 12.48 -17.68 -14.13
CA ARG A 259 12.25 -18.47 -12.91
C ARG A 259 11.72 -17.61 -11.77
N LYS A 260 12.34 -16.45 -11.52
CA LYS A 260 11.87 -15.52 -10.48
C LYS A 260 10.49 -14.96 -10.81
N PHE A 261 10.23 -14.66 -12.09
CA PHE A 261 8.98 -14.10 -12.57
C PHE A 261 7.81 -15.03 -12.29
N PHE A 262 7.90 -16.31 -12.68
CA PHE A 262 6.82 -17.26 -12.42
C PHE A 262 6.64 -17.54 -10.92
N THR A 263 7.73 -17.67 -10.17
CA THR A 263 7.65 -17.85 -8.71
C THR A 263 6.92 -16.68 -8.03
N ALA A 264 7.20 -15.43 -8.43
CA ALA A 264 6.50 -14.27 -7.88
C ALA A 264 5.05 -14.19 -8.37
N SER A 265 4.81 -14.51 -9.65
CA SER A 265 3.49 -14.51 -10.27
C SER A 265 2.54 -15.46 -9.55
N ASP A 266 2.98 -16.69 -9.28
CA ASP A 266 2.19 -17.70 -8.56
C ASP A 266 1.84 -17.22 -7.16
N ARG A 267 2.81 -16.70 -6.40
CA ARG A 267 2.55 -16.16 -5.06
C ARG A 267 1.60 -14.97 -5.06
N ILE A 268 1.73 -14.05 -6.02
CA ILE A 268 0.83 -12.89 -6.15
C ILE A 268 -0.57 -13.36 -6.55
N TYR A 269 -0.68 -14.39 -7.39
CA TYR A 269 -1.94 -14.98 -7.77
C TYR A 269 -2.62 -15.70 -6.60
N GLU A 270 -1.87 -16.48 -5.83
CA GLU A 270 -2.35 -17.24 -4.66
C GLU A 270 -2.70 -16.35 -3.46
N ALA A 271 -2.03 -15.21 -3.27
CA ALA A 271 -2.29 -14.29 -2.17
C ALA A 271 -3.66 -13.57 -2.24
N ARG A 272 -4.59 -14.06 -3.07
CA ARG A 272 -5.99 -13.63 -3.17
C ARG A 272 -6.90 -14.15 -2.05
N PHE A 273 -6.34 -14.89 -1.10
CA PHE A 273 -7.04 -15.43 0.07
C PHE A 273 -6.51 -14.79 1.35
#